data_AF-A0A2S4M7H2-F1
#
_entry.id   AF-A0A2S4M7H2-F1
#
_cell.length_a   1.000
_cell.length_b   1.000
_cell.length_c   1.000
_cell.angle_alpha   90.00
_cell.angle_beta   90.00
_cell.angle_gamma   90.00
#
_symmetry.space_group_name_H-M   'P 1'
#
loop_
_entity.id
_entity.type
_entity.pdbx_description
1 polymer ?
#
loop_
_entity_poly.entity_id
_entity_poly.type
_entity_poly.pdbx_seq_one_letter_code
_entity_poly.pdbx_strand_id
1 'polypeptide(L)'
;MDESDSSLDSRLQRFLADRAVTGASVAYVREDAIDAAATGLKDEATADVITVDTVFPVASLTKPIVSYAVLQLVDAGVLDLDEPLSRSIAPVVPDDPLSALITLRHVLTHTCGLTAIAGCD
;
A
#
# COMPACT_ATOMS: atom_id res chain seq x y z
N MET A 1 -29.60 19.56 17.44
CA MET A 1 -28.66 18.60 16.84
C MET A 1 -27.33 19.31 16.82
N ASP A 2 -26.43 18.88 17.71
CA ASP A 2 -25.19 19.57 18.05
C ASP A 2 -24.14 19.37 16.95
N GLU A 3 -23.53 20.45 16.45
CA GLU A 3 -22.47 20.42 15.42
C GLU A 3 -21.25 19.58 15.84
N SER A 4 -21.06 19.36 17.15
CA SER A 4 -19.95 18.57 17.71
C SER A 4 -19.95 17.09 17.29
N ASP A 5 -21.09 16.58 16.83
CA ASP A 5 -21.25 15.18 16.39
C ASP A 5 -20.85 14.94 14.91
N SER A 6 -20.48 16.01 14.18
CA SER A 6 -20.16 15.97 12.75
C SER A 6 -18.67 15.93 12.42
N SER A 7 -17.79 16.24 13.39
CA SER A 7 -16.35 16.34 13.15
C SER A 7 -15.73 14.99 12.78
N LEU A 8 -14.67 15.04 11.98
CA LEU A 8 -13.94 13.85 11.55
C LEU A 8 -13.37 13.06 12.74
N ASP A 9 -12.96 13.75 13.81
CA ASP A 9 -12.52 13.16 15.08
C ASP A 9 -13.61 12.34 15.76
N SER A 10 -14.80 12.92 15.99
CA SER A 10 -15.93 12.23 16.63
C SER A 10 -16.35 10.99 15.84
N ARG A 11 -16.33 11.09 14.50
CA ARG A 11 -16.63 9.97 13.60
C ARG A 11 -15.58 8.87 13.66
N LEU A 12 -14.29 9.23 13.68
CA LEU A 12 -13.19 8.28 13.80
C LEU A 12 -13.23 7.56 15.15
N GLN A 13 -13.40 8.29 16.25
CA GLN A 13 -13.52 7.71 17.59
C GLN A 13 -14.68 6.72 17.68
N ARG A 14 -15.87 7.10 17.19
CA ARG A 14 -17.03 6.22 17.13
C ARG A 14 -16.79 4.97 16.27
N PHE A 15 -16.13 5.13 15.13
CA PHE A 15 -15.83 4.01 14.24
C PHE A 15 -14.91 2.96 14.88
N LEU A 16 -14.02 3.39 15.77
CA LEU A 16 -13.06 2.53 16.47
C LEU A 16 -13.56 2.00 17.82
N ALA A 17 -14.62 2.56 18.40
CA ALA A 17 -15.06 2.27 19.77
C ALA A 17 -15.20 0.77 20.10
N ASP A 18 -15.71 -0.03 19.15
CA ASP A 18 -15.92 -1.47 19.33
C ASP A 18 -14.88 -2.33 18.57
N ARG A 19 -13.75 -1.73 18.16
CA ARG A 19 -12.71 -2.42 17.39
C ARG A 19 -11.44 -2.56 18.22
N ALA A 20 -10.78 -3.71 18.08
CA ALA A 20 -9.45 -3.94 18.64
C ALA A 20 -8.37 -3.21 17.82
N VAL A 21 -8.42 -1.88 17.81
CA VAL A 21 -7.47 -0.99 17.12
C VAL A 21 -6.89 -0.03 18.14
N THR A 22 -5.59 -0.15 18.41
CA THR A 22 -4.85 0.67 19.38
C THR A 22 -4.90 2.17 19.04
N GLY A 23 -4.87 2.49 17.75
CA GLY A 23 -5.09 3.85 17.28
C GLY A 23 -5.02 3.95 15.75
N ALA A 24 -5.50 5.07 15.22
CA ALA A 24 -5.55 5.31 13.79
C ALA A 24 -5.49 6.81 13.45
N SER A 25 -5.18 7.09 12.20
CA SER A 25 -5.36 8.41 11.58
C SER A 25 -6.13 8.27 10.27
N VAL A 26 -6.91 9.29 9.94
CA VAL A 26 -7.68 9.39 8.69
C VAL A 26 -7.45 10.76 8.07
N ALA A 27 -7.31 10.79 6.76
CA ALA A 27 -7.32 12.01 5.96
C ALA A 27 -8.45 11.92 4.93
N TYR A 28 -9.24 12.99 4.81
CA TYR A 28 -10.31 13.12 3.82
C TYR A 28 -9.96 14.27 2.87
N VAL A 29 -9.59 13.90 1.65
CA VAL A 29 -9.14 14.83 0.60
C VAL A 29 -10.31 15.19 -0.30
N ARG A 30 -10.54 16.50 -0.47
CA ARG A 30 -11.47 17.10 -1.44
C ARG A 30 -10.67 18.00 -2.39
N GLU A 31 -11.33 18.55 -3.40
CA GLU A 31 -10.68 19.38 -4.43
C GLU A 31 -9.94 20.59 -3.86
N ASP A 32 -10.48 21.20 -2.80
CA ASP A 32 -10.02 22.47 -2.21
C ASP A 32 -9.52 22.34 -0.76
N ALA A 33 -9.68 21.18 -0.14
CA ALA A 33 -9.44 20.99 1.29
C ALA A 33 -9.00 19.58 1.66
N ILE A 34 -8.23 19.48 2.74
CA ILE A 34 -7.87 18.22 3.39
C ILE A 34 -8.24 18.37 4.86
N ASP A 35 -9.14 17.50 5.34
CA ASP A 35 -9.38 17.34 6.77
C ASP A 35 -8.65 16.09 7.25
N ALA A 36 -8.02 16.15 8.42
CA ALA A 36 -7.35 15.01 9.01
C ALA A 36 -7.70 14.89 10.49
N ALA A 37 -7.81 13.66 10.97
CA ALA A 37 -8.03 13.34 12.37
C ALA A 37 -7.16 12.16 12.79
N ALA A 38 -6.89 12.07 14.09
CA ALA A 38 -6.16 10.96 14.69
C ALA A 38 -6.71 10.66 16.08
N THR A 39 -6.70 9.38 16.48
CA THR A 39 -7.11 8.98 17.82
C THR A 39 -6.36 7.71 18.24
N GLY A 40 -6.26 7.51 19.55
CA GLY A 40 -5.62 6.34 20.15
C GLY A 40 -4.10 6.50 20.27
N LEU A 41 -3.44 5.37 20.49
CA LEU A 41 -2.04 5.28 20.87
C LEU A 41 -1.19 4.70 19.74
N LYS A 42 0.07 5.11 19.67
CA LYS A 42 1.10 4.51 18.82
C LYS A 42 1.52 3.15 19.39
N ASP A 43 1.58 3.09 20.71
CA ASP A 43 2.06 1.96 21.48
C ASP A 43 1.38 1.97 22.86
N GLU A 44 0.80 0.84 23.25
CA GLU A 44 0.03 0.71 24.50
C GLU A 44 0.92 0.72 25.74
N ALA A 45 2.17 0.31 25.63
CA ALA A 45 3.10 0.22 26.76
C ALA A 45 3.67 1.59 27.14
N THR A 46 3.91 2.44 26.15
CA THR A 46 4.44 3.81 26.30
C THR A 46 3.34 4.85 26.47
N ALA A 47 2.12 4.54 26.02
CA ALA A 47 0.98 5.45 25.96
C ALA A 47 1.24 6.70 25.10
N ASP A 48 2.13 6.60 24.11
CA ASP A 48 2.37 7.66 23.14
C ASP A 48 1.13 7.85 22.25
N VAL A 49 0.65 9.09 22.12
CA VAL A 49 -0.56 9.40 21.36
C VAL A 49 -0.25 9.53 19.87
N ILE A 50 -1.15 9.03 19.00
CA ILE A 50 -1.08 9.27 17.55
C ILE A 50 -1.47 10.73 17.24
N THR A 51 -0.69 11.36 16.39
CA THR A 51 -1.02 12.62 15.70
C THR A 51 -1.19 12.38 14.20
N VAL A 52 -1.75 13.35 13.48
CA VAL A 52 -1.85 13.31 12.00
C VAL A 52 -0.49 13.20 11.30
N ASP A 53 0.61 13.55 11.99
CA ASP A 53 1.99 13.42 11.49
C ASP A 53 2.66 12.09 11.85
N THR A 54 1.92 11.16 12.47
CA THR A 54 2.47 9.86 12.85
C THR A 54 2.76 9.01 11.63
N VAL A 55 3.98 8.47 11.55
CA VAL A 55 4.39 7.56 10.47
C VAL A 55 3.90 6.15 10.76
N PHE A 56 3.25 5.54 9.78
CA PHE A 56 2.77 4.14 9.83
C PHE A 56 3.45 3.29 8.76
N PRO A 57 3.72 2.00 9.02
CA PRO A 57 4.01 1.04 7.96
C PRO A 57 2.75 0.82 7.11
N VAL A 58 2.78 1.24 5.84
CA VAL A 58 1.61 1.23 4.95
C VAL A 58 1.43 -0.07 4.14
N ALA A 59 2.30 -1.07 4.37
CA ALA A 59 2.26 -2.40 3.76
C ALA A 59 2.04 -2.36 2.23
N SER A 60 0.97 -2.98 1.73
CA SER A 60 0.71 -3.09 0.29
C SER A 60 0.46 -1.76 -0.41
N LEU A 61 0.24 -0.66 0.31
CA LEU A 61 0.14 0.68 -0.29
C LEU A 61 1.46 1.17 -0.91
N THR A 62 2.58 0.49 -0.65
CA THR A 62 3.85 0.73 -1.34
C THR A 62 3.78 0.35 -2.83
N LYS A 63 2.95 -0.63 -3.22
CA LYS A 63 2.85 -1.14 -4.61
C LYS A 63 2.57 -0.05 -5.65
N PRO A 64 1.54 0.81 -5.53
CA PRO A 64 1.30 1.87 -6.52
C PRO A 64 2.48 2.83 -6.68
N ILE A 65 3.25 3.11 -5.62
CA ILE A 65 4.46 3.94 -5.70
C ILE A 65 5.53 3.25 -6.54
N VAL A 66 5.76 1.96 -6.29
CA VAL A 66 6.70 1.14 -7.09
C VAL A 66 6.24 1.05 -8.54
N SER A 67 4.96 0.78 -8.79
CA SER A 67 4.40 0.75 -10.14
C SER A 67 4.59 2.07 -10.87
N TYR A 68 4.37 3.21 -10.20
CA TYR A 68 4.62 4.53 -10.78
C TYR A 68 6.09 4.71 -11.15
N ALA A 69 7.03 4.37 -10.25
CA ALA A 69 8.46 4.46 -10.53
C ALA A 69 8.89 3.57 -11.72
N VAL A 70 8.34 2.35 -11.83
CA VAL A 70 8.59 1.46 -12.98
C VAL A 70 8.05 2.08 -14.26
N LEU A 71 6.83 2.64 -14.25
CA LEU A 71 6.24 3.28 -15.43
C LEU A 71 7.00 4.54 -15.87
N GLN A 72 7.62 5.29 -14.94
CA GLN A 72 8.52 6.40 -15.29
C GLN A 72 9.77 5.90 -16.04
N LEU A 73 10.31 4.74 -15.67
CA LEU A 73 11.44 4.13 -16.38
C LEU A 73 11.03 3.58 -17.75
N VAL A 74 9.80 3.10 -17.89
CA VAL A 74 9.22 2.70 -19.18
C VAL A 74 9.08 3.91 -20.10
N ASP A 75 8.54 5.02 -19.59
CA ASP A 75 8.40 6.27 -20.36
C ASP A 75 9.77 6.82 -20.80
N ALA A 76 10.80 6.66 -19.96
CA ALA A 76 12.18 7.00 -20.30
C ALA A 76 12.86 6.02 -21.29
N GLY A 77 12.19 4.94 -21.71
CA GLY A 77 12.74 3.91 -22.59
C GLY A 77 13.82 3.03 -21.94
N VAL A 78 13.93 3.04 -20.62
CA VAL A 78 14.91 2.23 -19.86
C VAL A 78 14.39 0.80 -19.64
N LEU A 79 13.07 0.65 -19.51
CA LEU A 79 12.39 -0.62 -19.35
C LEU A 79 11.28 -0.77 -20.41
N ASP A 80 10.92 -2.02 -20.73
CA ASP A 80 9.78 -2.34 -21.58
C ASP A 80 8.81 -3.24 -20.81
N LEU A 81 7.52 -2.90 -20.83
CA LEU A 81 6.47 -3.65 -20.14
C LEU A 81 6.27 -5.06 -20.71
N ASP A 82 6.54 -5.24 -22.00
CA ASP A 82 6.24 -6.44 -22.76
C ASP A 82 7.49 -7.26 -23.12
N GLU A 83 8.69 -6.76 -22.77
CA GLU A 83 9.93 -7.52 -22.84
C GLU A 83 9.97 -8.59 -21.73
N PRO A 84 10.32 -9.86 -22.06
CA PRO A 84 10.53 -10.89 -21.05
C PRO A 84 11.66 -10.53 -20.09
N LEU A 85 11.39 -10.62 -18.78
CA LEU A 85 12.36 -10.32 -17.71
C LEU A 85 13.59 -11.23 -17.74
N SER A 86 13.45 -12.42 -18.33
CA SER A 86 14.53 -13.40 -18.52
C SER A 86 15.74 -12.86 -19.32
N ARG A 87 15.58 -11.72 -20.01
CA ARG A 87 16.65 -11.03 -20.72
C ARG A 87 17.60 -10.27 -19.80
N SER A 88 17.14 -9.90 -18.61
CA SER A 88 17.87 -9.06 -17.65
C SER A 88 18.14 -9.79 -16.33
N ILE A 89 17.30 -10.75 -15.95
CA ILE A 89 17.42 -11.53 -14.72
C ILE A 89 17.17 -13.02 -14.97
N ALA A 90 17.63 -13.89 -14.06
CA ALA A 90 17.30 -15.30 -14.12
C ALA A 90 15.78 -15.53 -13.97
N PRO A 91 15.20 -16.56 -14.63
CA PRO A 91 13.81 -16.95 -14.42
C PRO A 91 13.51 -17.19 -12.93
N VAL A 92 12.33 -16.76 -12.48
CA VAL A 92 11.94 -16.80 -11.07
C VAL A 92 11.64 -18.24 -10.62
N VAL A 93 11.12 -19.07 -11.51
CA VAL A 93 10.88 -20.50 -11.29
C VAL A 93 11.88 -21.27 -12.14
N PRO A 94 12.90 -21.90 -11.51
CA PRO A 94 13.87 -22.72 -12.23
C PRO A 94 13.17 -23.86 -13.01
N ASP A 95 13.71 -24.20 -14.17
CA ASP A 95 13.26 -25.30 -15.02
C ASP A 95 11.82 -25.21 -15.57
N ASP A 96 11.11 -24.10 -15.33
CA ASP A 96 9.82 -23.80 -15.96
C ASP A 96 9.99 -22.89 -17.19
N PRO A 97 9.72 -23.40 -18.42
CA PRO A 97 9.83 -22.58 -19.63
C PRO A 97 8.84 -21.40 -19.66
N LEU A 98 7.72 -21.47 -18.94
CA LEU A 98 6.77 -20.36 -18.84
C LEU A 98 7.32 -19.22 -17.97
N SER A 99 8.20 -19.53 -17.01
CA SER A 99 8.85 -18.51 -16.18
C SER A 99 9.71 -17.55 -17.02
N ALA A 100 10.31 -18.07 -18.10
CA ALA A 100 11.10 -17.26 -19.02
C ALA A 100 10.25 -16.26 -19.83
N LEU A 101 8.92 -16.42 -19.86
CA LEU A 101 7.96 -15.56 -20.59
C LEU A 101 7.34 -14.47 -19.69
N ILE A 102 7.67 -14.42 -18.40
CA ILE A 102 7.14 -13.40 -17.49
C ILE A 102 7.68 -12.02 -17.88
N THR A 103 6.79 -11.05 -18.05
CA THR A 103 7.11 -9.66 -18.38
C THR A 103 6.86 -8.75 -17.18
N LEU A 104 7.34 -7.50 -17.25
CA LEU A 104 7.01 -6.49 -16.24
C LEU A 104 5.51 -6.26 -16.13
N ARG A 105 4.76 -6.28 -17.24
CA ARG A 105 3.30 -6.18 -17.23
C ARG A 105 2.69 -7.25 -16.33
N HIS A 106 3.08 -8.51 -16.49
CA HIS A 106 2.56 -9.61 -15.67
C HIS A 106 2.83 -9.40 -14.17
N VAL A 107 4.00 -8.88 -13.81
CA VAL A 107 4.37 -8.60 -12.42
C VAL A 107 3.53 -7.45 -11.85
N LEU A 108 3.42 -6.34 -12.56
CA LEU A 108 2.69 -5.15 -12.11
C LEU A 108 1.17 -5.39 -12.01
N THR A 109 0.63 -6.34 -12.77
CA THR A 109 -0.81 -6.67 -12.78
C THR A 109 -1.16 -7.95 -12.02
N HIS A 110 -0.20 -8.58 -11.34
CA HIS A 110 -0.42 -9.84 -10.60
C HIS A 110 -0.95 -11.00 -11.48
N THR A 111 -0.47 -11.11 -12.72
CA THR A 111 -0.88 -12.17 -13.67
C THR A 111 0.30 -13.07 -14.08
N CYS A 112 1.41 -13.05 -13.35
CA CYS A 112 2.59 -13.87 -13.63
C CYS A 112 2.49 -15.33 -13.13
N GLY A 113 1.41 -15.70 -12.42
CA GLY A 113 1.20 -17.06 -11.92
C GLY A 113 2.03 -17.44 -10.68
N LEU A 114 2.84 -16.52 -10.15
CA LEU A 114 3.61 -16.75 -8.93
C LEU A 114 2.72 -16.71 -7.68
N THR A 115 3.03 -17.57 -6.70
CA THR A 115 2.35 -17.56 -5.40
C THR A 115 2.73 -16.30 -4.60
N ALA A 116 1.79 -15.82 -3.78
CA ALA A 116 1.96 -14.56 -3.05
C ALA A 116 3.01 -14.62 -1.93
N ILE A 117 3.31 -15.83 -1.42
CA ILE A 117 4.22 -16.09 -0.31
C ILE A 117 5.03 -17.34 -0.66
N ALA A 118 6.36 -17.22 -0.71
CA ALA A 118 7.24 -18.37 -0.92
C ALA A 118 7.12 -19.36 0.27
N GLY A 119 6.96 -20.65 -0.03
CA GLY A 119 6.93 -21.71 0.99
C GLY A 119 5.56 -22.02 1.61
N CYS A 120 4.46 -21.63 0.97
CA CYS A 120 3.12 -22.13 1.29
C CYS A 120 2.75 -23.30 0.38
N ASP A 121 3.49 -24.41 0.51
CA ASP A 121 3.12 -25.74 0.00
C ASP A 121 3.06 -26.73 1.17
#